data_AF-A0A965PVB2-F1
#
_entry.id   AF-A0A965PVB2-F1
#
_cell.length_a   1.000
_cell.length_b   1.000
_cell.length_c   1.000
_cell.angle_alpha   90.00
_cell.angle_beta   90.00
_cell.angle_gamma   90.00
#
_symmetry.space_group_name_H-M   'P 1'
#
loop_
_entity.id
_entity.type
_entity.pdbx_description
1 polymer ?
#
loop_
_entity_poly.entity_id
_entity_poly.type
_entity_poly.pdbx_seq_one_letter_code
_entity_poly.pdbx_strand_id
1 'polypeptide(L)'
;MKTRAADKADAALQELLRPGQSIALLQELHILTREGKLNQDSRRKLKQVNHLFGFIEKILRELPASPHGPTLADHGAGKSYLGFIVYDLYLRALGQGHIYGVESRTELVAASQALALRLGFDRMRFINTSVAASAHSAVMPPQIDLVTALHACDTATDDAIAFGLAKQARAMVLVPCCQAELAACLRQNKALNLKRNALAELWRHPLRHTGRPSASAAARLVELLQVFGLEALLHTRFAMPMHNA
;
A
#
# COMPACT_ATOMS: atom_id res chain seq x y z
N MET A 1 -16.00 -31.05 24.29
CA MET A 1 -15.07 -29.90 24.50
C MET A 1 -14.62 -29.24 23.19
N LYS A 2 -14.39 -29.98 22.09
CA LYS A 2 -14.00 -29.41 20.77
C LYS A 2 -15.06 -28.51 20.11
N THR A 3 -16.34 -28.83 20.25
CA THR A 3 -17.47 -28.09 19.63
C THR A 3 -17.56 -26.65 20.14
N ARG A 4 -17.58 -26.48 21.48
CA ARG A 4 -17.72 -25.18 22.14
C ARG A 4 -16.59 -24.18 21.84
N ALA A 5 -15.39 -24.68 21.54
CA ALA A 5 -14.24 -23.85 21.17
C ALA A 5 -14.30 -23.41 19.70
N ALA A 6 -14.80 -24.28 18.81
CA ALA A 6 -15.06 -23.93 17.41
C ALA A 6 -16.18 -22.89 17.31
N ASP A 7 -17.28 -23.10 18.03
CA ASP A 7 -18.42 -22.16 18.06
C ASP A 7 -18.01 -20.75 18.53
N LYS A 8 -17.11 -20.67 19.52
CA LYS A 8 -16.57 -19.38 20.01
C LYS A 8 -15.64 -18.71 19.00
N ALA A 9 -14.88 -19.50 18.23
CA ALA A 9 -14.00 -18.97 17.20
C ALA A 9 -14.79 -18.44 16.00
N ASP A 10 -15.87 -19.11 15.61
CA ASP A 10 -16.76 -18.70 14.53
C ASP A 10 -17.56 -17.44 14.91
N ALA A 11 -18.06 -17.34 16.14
CA ALA A 11 -18.70 -16.12 16.63
C ALA A 11 -17.75 -14.91 16.61
N ALA A 12 -16.50 -15.10 17.06
CA ALA A 12 -15.47 -14.06 17.00
C ALA A 12 -15.04 -13.69 15.58
N LEU A 13 -15.20 -14.60 14.61
CA LEU A 13 -15.00 -14.30 13.20
C LEU A 13 -16.14 -13.45 12.66
N GLN A 14 -17.39 -13.83 12.93
CA GLN A 14 -18.55 -13.06 12.51
C GLN A 14 -18.55 -11.63 13.06
N GLU A 15 -18.04 -11.40 14.27
CA GLU A 15 -17.90 -10.05 14.86
C GLU A 15 -16.89 -9.16 14.11
N LEU A 16 -15.86 -9.75 13.50
CA LEU A 16 -14.79 -9.02 12.81
C LEU A 16 -15.03 -8.84 11.31
N LEU A 17 -15.91 -9.65 10.73
CA LEU A 17 -16.27 -9.57 9.32
C LEU A 17 -17.34 -8.51 9.09
N ARG A 18 -17.22 -7.79 7.98
CA ARG A 18 -18.31 -6.93 7.51
C ARG A 18 -19.39 -7.77 6.83
N PRO A 19 -20.67 -7.32 6.84
CA PRO A 19 -21.74 -8.02 6.14
C PRO A 19 -21.40 -8.26 4.66
N GLY A 20 -21.56 -9.49 4.19
CA GLY A 20 -21.32 -9.88 2.80
C GLY A 20 -19.85 -10.07 2.40
N GLN A 21 -18.91 -9.90 3.33
CA GLN A 21 -17.47 -10.06 3.06
C GLN A 21 -17.13 -11.50 2.65
N SER A 22 -16.35 -11.63 1.59
CA SER A 22 -15.99 -12.91 0.97
C SER A 22 -14.92 -13.66 1.78
N ILE A 23 -15.33 -14.76 2.41
CA ILE A 23 -14.41 -15.69 3.09
C ILE A 23 -13.39 -16.25 2.09
N ALA A 24 -13.83 -16.60 0.88
CA ALA A 24 -12.97 -17.14 -0.17
C ALA A 24 -11.87 -16.14 -0.57
N LEU A 25 -12.21 -14.85 -0.65
CA LEU A 25 -11.22 -13.80 -0.87
C LEU A 25 -10.22 -13.77 0.29
N LEU A 26 -10.70 -13.69 1.54
CA LEU A 26 -9.82 -13.59 2.71
C LEU A 26 -8.88 -14.81 2.88
N GLN A 27 -9.29 -16.00 2.45
CA GLN A 27 -8.44 -17.19 2.38
C GLN A 27 -7.37 -17.04 1.30
N GLU A 28 -7.73 -16.56 0.11
CA GLU A 28 -6.80 -16.32 -1.00
C GLU A 28 -5.74 -15.27 -0.62
N LEU A 29 -6.14 -14.22 0.10
CA LEU A 29 -5.22 -13.18 0.56
C LEU A 29 -4.35 -13.63 1.75
N HIS A 30 -4.49 -14.89 2.20
CA HIS A 30 -3.82 -15.45 3.37
C HIS A 30 -4.05 -14.61 4.66
N ILE A 31 -5.22 -13.98 4.74
CA ILE A 31 -5.72 -13.31 5.94
C ILE A 31 -6.34 -14.37 6.85
N LEU A 32 -7.21 -15.22 6.30
CA LEU A 32 -7.70 -16.42 6.98
C LEU A 32 -6.80 -17.62 6.68
N THR A 33 -6.86 -18.64 7.54
CA THR A 33 -6.19 -19.92 7.24
C THR A 33 -6.83 -20.61 6.04
N ARG A 34 -6.20 -21.65 5.50
CA ARG A 34 -6.78 -22.45 4.39
C ARG A 34 -8.15 -23.02 4.74
N GLU A 35 -8.39 -23.33 6.00
CA GLU A 35 -9.66 -23.82 6.53
C GLU A 35 -10.65 -22.68 6.86
N GLY A 36 -10.31 -21.42 6.57
CA GLY A 36 -11.17 -20.25 6.82
C GLY A 36 -11.20 -19.79 8.27
N LYS A 37 -10.25 -20.24 9.11
CA LYS A 37 -10.27 -20.00 10.55
C LYS A 37 -9.49 -18.75 10.96
N LEU A 38 -9.85 -18.20 12.12
CA LEU A 38 -9.07 -17.14 12.78
C LEU A 38 -8.01 -17.72 13.72
N ASN A 39 -6.76 -17.33 13.47
CA ASN A 39 -5.71 -17.36 14.47
C ASN A 39 -5.35 -15.92 14.92
N GLN A 40 -4.32 -15.77 15.76
CA GLN A 40 -3.89 -14.45 16.25
C GLN A 40 -3.36 -13.55 15.12
N ASP A 41 -2.61 -14.13 14.17
CA ASP A 41 -2.09 -13.41 13.01
C ASP A 41 -3.22 -12.96 12.06
N SER A 42 -4.19 -13.84 11.78
CA SER A 42 -5.38 -13.52 11.00
C SER A 42 -6.15 -12.35 11.58
N ARG A 43 -6.37 -12.34 12.91
CA ARG A 43 -7.03 -11.20 13.59
C ARG A 43 -6.25 -9.91 13.42
N ARG A 44 -4.92 -9.95 13.56
CA ARG A 44 -4.06 -8.78 13.38
C ARG A 44 -4.14 -8.25 11.95
N LYS A 45 -4.01 -9.12 10.95
CA LYS A 45 -4.11 -8.78 9.52
C LYS A 45 -5.48 -8.19 9.19
N LEU A 46 -6.57 -8.83 9.63
CA LEU A 46 -7.92 -8.36 9.36
C LEU A 46 -8.18 -6.98 9.97
N LYS A 47 -7.70 -6.73 11.20
CA LYS A 47 -7.75 -5.38 11.81
C LYS A 47 -6.99 -4.34 10.98
N GLN A 48 -5.80 -4.67 10.48
CA GLN A 48 -5.01 -3.76 9.64
C GLN A 48 -5.73 -3.45 8.32
N VAL A 49 -6.25 -4.47 7.65
CA VAL A 49 -7.02 -4.32 6.41
C VAL A 49 -8.27 -3.49 6.64
N ASN A 50 -9.05 -3.79 7.67
CA ASN A 50 -10.25 -3.02 8.02
C ASN A 50 -9.93 -1.57 8.38
N HIS A 51 -8.80 -1.33 9.05
CA HIS A 51 -8.36 0.02 9.40
C HIS A 51 -7.98 0.82 8.15
N LEU A 52 -7.17 0.25 7.26
CA LEU A 52 -6.80 0.87 5.97
C LEU A 52 -8.03 1.15 5.11
N PHE A 53 -8.91 0.15 4.96
CA PHE A 53 -10.17 0.31 4.23
C PHE A 53 -11.04 1.41 4.84
N GLY A 54 -11.05 1.57 6.17
CA GLY A 54 -11.80 2.64 6.83
C GLY A 54 -11.38 4.05 6.43
N PHE A 55 -10.11 4.28 6.04
CA PHE A 55 -9.69 5.57 5.46
C PHE A 55 -10.21 5.74 4.03
N ILE A 56 -10.10 4.68 3.22
CA ILE A 56 -10.55 4.67 1.82
C ILE A 56 -12.07 4.82 1.73
N GLU A 57 -12.82 4.16 2.62
CA GLU A 57 -14.27 4.22 2.69
C GLU A 57 -14.79 5.65 2.89
N LYS A 58 -14.10 6.46 3.72
CA LYS A 58 -14.45 7.87 3.92
C LYS A 58 -14.31 8.66 2.62
N ILE A 59 -13.18 8.51 1.94
CA ILE A 59 -12.91 9.14 0.65
C ILE A 59 -13.98 8.73 -0.38
N LEU A 60 -14.28 7.44 -0.48
CA LEU A 60 -15.28 6.92 -1.42
C LEU A 60 -16.69 7.49 -1.17
N ARG A 61 -17.05 7.77 0.10
CA ARG A 61 -18.34 8.39 0.47
C ARG A 61 -18.39 9.88 0.18
N GLU A 62 -17.25 10.56 0.10
CA GLU A 62 -17.14 11.99 -0.24
C GLU A 62 -17.10 12.23 -1.75
N LEU A 63 -16.87 11.18 -2.55
CA LEU A 63 -16.96 11.27 -4.00
C LEU A 63 -18.38 11.65 -4.45
N PRO A 64 -18.52 12.49 -5.48
CA PRO A 64 -19.83 12.85 -5.99
C PRO A 64 -20.54 11.63 -6.57
N ALA A 65 -21.87 11.61 -6.42
CA ALA A 65 -22.69 10.56 -7.01
C ALA A 65 -22.55 10.55 -8.54
N SER A 66 -22.39 9.36 -9.09
CA SER A 66 -22.31 9.10 -10.52
C SER A 66 -23.26 7.95 -10.89
N PRO A 67 -23.97 8.01 -12.04
CA PRO A 67 -24.81 6.92 -12.52
C PRO A 67 -24.06 5.60 -12.73
N HIS A 68 -22.74 5.68 -12.92
CA HIS A 68 -21.88 4.52 -13.13
C HIS A 68 -21.12 4.09 -11.87
N GLY A 69 -21.33 4.80 -10.75
CA GLY A 69 -20.56 4.63 -9.51
C GLY A 69 -19.12 5.12 -9.59
N PRO A 70 -18.35 4.97 -8.50
CA PRO A 70 -16.97 5.42 -8.44
C PRO A 70 -16.03 4.54 -9.28
N THR A 71 -14.99 5.16 -9.82
CA THR A 71 -13.92 4.47 -10.56
C THR A 71 -12.61 4.52 -9.80
N LEU A 72 -11.95 3.37 -9.68
CA LEU A 72 -10.70 3.22 -8.94
C LEU A 72 -9.61 2.65 -9.85
N ALA A 73 -8.42 3.25 -9.85
CA ALA A 73 -7.21 2.67 -10.44
C ALA A 73 -6.24 2.21 -9.33
N ASP A 74 -5.93 0.91 -9.29
CA ASP A 74 -5.01 0.30 -8.33
C ASP A 74 -3.67 0.00 -9.00
N HIS A 75 -2.68 0.85 -8.75
CA HIS A 75 -1.35 0.79 -9.34
C HIS A 75 -0.39 -0.06 -8.53
N GLY A 76 0.42 -0.86 -9.25
CA GLY A 76 1.31 -1.82 -8.61
C GLY A 76 0.50 -2.89 -7.86
N ALA A 77 -0.62 -3.31 -8.46
CA ALA A 77 -1.62 -4.14 -7.80
C ALA A 77 -0.98 -5.42 -7.23
N GLY A 78 0.05 -5.99 -7.88
CA GLY A 78 0.68 -7.21 -7.43
C GLY A 78 -0.33 -8.35 -7.42
N LYS A 79 -0.56 -8.98 -6.25
CA LYS A 79 -1.67 -9.93 -6.04
C LYS A 79 -3.04 -9.25 -5.86
N SER A 80 -3.10 -7.94 -6.07
CA SER A 80 -4.28 -7.06 -6.13
C SER A 80 -5.12 -6.99 -4.85
N TYR A 81 -4.49 -7.19 -3.69
CA TYR A 81 -5.21 -7.34 -2.42
C TYR A 81 -6.11 -6.15 -2.07
N LEU A 82 -5.63 -4.92 -2.28
CA LEU A 82 -6.43 -3.75 -1.91
C LEU A 82 -7.63 -3.57 -2.83
N GLY A 83 -7.43 -3.58 -4.16
CA GLY A 83 -8.53 -3.52 -5.13
C GLY A 83 -9.61 -4.56 -4.85
N PHE A 84 -9.23 -5.82 -4.60
CA PHE A 84 -10.19 -6.86 -4.24
C PHE A 84 -10.97 -6.58 -2.95
N ILE A 85 -10.29 -6.09 -1.90
CA ILE A 85 -10.94 -5.73 -0.63
C ILE A 85 -11.92 -4.56 -0.81
N VAL A 86 -11.51 -3.52 -1.55
CA VAL A 86 -12.37 -2.36 -1.83
C VAL A 86 -13.59 -2.78 -2.64
N TYR A 87 -13.41 -3.68 -3.61
CA TYR A 87 -14.51 -4.24 -4.38
C TYR A 87 -15.51 -4.96 -3.48
N ASP A 88 -15.02 -5.93 -2.69
CA ASP A 88 -15.85 -6.81 -1.88
C ASP A 88 -16.59 -6.04 -0.77
N LEU A 89 -15.92 -5.09 -0.12
CA LEU A 89 -16.47 -4.35 1.01
C LEU A 89 -17.33 -3.14 0.62
N TYR A 90 -17.19 -2.61 -0.60
CA TYR A 90 -17.87 -1.37 -1.00
C TYR A 90 -18.61 -1.51 -2.34
N LEU A 91 -17.89 -1.70 -3.45
CA LEU A 91 -18.50 -1.63 -4.79
C LEU A 91 -19.47 -2.78 -5.06
N ARG A 92 -19.27 -3.94 -4.42
CA ARG A 92 -20.16 -5.10 -4.55
C ARG A 92 -21.55 -4.77 -4.04
N ALA A 93 -21.64 -4.24 -2.80
CA ALA A 93 -22.90 -3.84 -2.18
C ALA A 93 -23.52 -2.61 -2.85
N LEU A 94 -22.69 -1.70 -3.36
CA LEU A 94 -23.14 -0.52 -4.10
C LEU A 94 -23.78 -0.89 -5.45
N GLY A 95 -23.42 -2.03 -6.04
CA GLY A 95 -23.95 -2.49 -7.34
C GLY A 95 -23.39 -1.75 -8.57
N GLN A 96 -22.62 -0.69 -8.36
CA GLN A 96 -22.03 0.16 -9.40
C GLN A 96 -20.57 0.49 -9.07
N GLY A 97 -19.88 1.09 -10.04
CA GLY A 97 -18.45 1.41 -9.97
C GLY A 97 -17.56 0.33 -10.58
N HIS A 98 -16.31 0.70 -10.84
CA HIS A 98 -15.31 -0.18 -11.47
C HIS A 98 -13.95 -0.05 -10.80
N ILE A 99 -13.22 -1.16 -10.76
CA ILE A 99 -11.80 -1.18 -10.35
C ILE A 99 -10.94 -1.59 -11.53
N TYR A 100 -9.88 -0.84 -11.78
CA TYR A 100 -8.86 -1.11 -12.77
C TYR A 100 -7.53 -1.41 -12.06
N GLY A 101 -7.12 -2.67 -12.03
CA GLY A 101 -5.80 -3.07 -11.53
C GLY A 101 -4.75 -2.96 -12.62
N VAL A 102 -3.64 -2.27 -12.34
CA VAL A 102 -2.50 -2.13 -13.26
C VAL A 102 -1.30 -2.86 -12.69
N GLU A 103 -0.76 -3.77 -13.49
CA GLU A 103 0.41 -4.58 -13.11
C GLU A 103 1.21 -4.95 -14.37
N SER A 104 2.54 -4.84 -14.29
CA SER A 104 3.43 -5.09 -15.43
C SER A 104 3.72 -6.59 -15.61
N ARG A 105 3.63 -7.39 -14.54
CA ARG A 105 3.88 -8.83 -14.58
C ARG A 105 2.66 -9.61 -15.07
N THR A 106 2.81 -10.25 -16.23
CA THR A 106 1.73 -11.00 -16.90
C THR A 106 1.15 -12.11 -16.03
N GLU A 107 1.99 -12.81 -15.26
CA GLU A 107 1.55 -13.88 -14.36
C GLU A 107 0.63 -13.39 -13.24
N LEU A 108 0.88 -12.19 -12.72
CA LEU A 108 0.07 -11.60 -11.66
C LEU A 108 -1.26 -11.05 -12.18
N VAL A 109 -1.25 -10.52 -13.41
CA VAL A 109 -2.49 -10.13 -14.11
C VAL A 109 -3.36 -11.34 -14.35
N ALA A 110 -2.81 -12.44 -14.88
CA ALA A 110 -3.57 -13.67 -15.13
C ALA A 110 -4.14 -14.25 -13.83
N ALA A 111 -3.36 -14.29 -12.76
CA ALA A 111 -3.82 -14.75 -11.45
C ALA A 111 -4.97 -13.87 -10.90
N SER A 112 -4.85 -12.55 -11.05
CA SER A 112 -5.89 -11.60 -10.60
C SER A 112 -7.17 -11.74 -11.43
N GLN A 113 -7.07 -11.92 -12.74
CA GLN A 113 -8.23 -12.17 -13.61
C GLN A 113 -8.94 -13.48 -13.23
N ALA A 114 -8.18 -14.56 -13.02
CA ALA A 114 -8.74 -15.85 -12.59
C ALA A 114 -9.43 -15.74 -11.21
N LEU A 115 -8.85 -14.97 -10.28
CA LEU A 115 -9.45 -14.73 -8.98
C LEU A 115 -10.77 -13.95 -9.08
N ALA A 116 -10.79 -12.86 -9.85
CA ALA A 116 -12.00 -12.07 -10.05
C ALA A 116 -13.11 -12.90 -10.70
N LEU A 117 -12.79 -13.72 -11.70
CA LEU A 117 -13.75 -14.63 -12.31
C LEU A 117 -14.32 -15.64 -11.30
N ARG A 118 -13.45 -16.28 -10.51
CA ARG A 118 -13.86 -17.26 -9.50
C ARG A 118 -14.76 -16.66 -8.41
N LEU A 119 -14.56 -15.40 -8.08
CA LEU A 119 -15.35 -14.68 -7.06
C LEU A 119 -16.57 -13.95 -7.62
N GLY A 120 -16.77 -13.92 -8.94
CA GLY A 120 -17.85 -13.17 -9.60
C GLY A 120 -17.69 -11.65 -9.50
N PHE A 121 -16.44 -11.16 -9.53
CA PHE A 121 -16.12 -9.73 -9.41
C PHE A 121 -16.03 -9.07 -10.78
N ASP A 122 -17.14 -9.09 -11.51
CA ASP A 122 -17.21 -8.78 -12.95
C ASP A 122 -16.85 -7.33 -13.31
N ARG A 123 -16.93 -6.40 -12.35
CA ARG A 123 -16.56 -4.98 -12.53
C ARG A 123 -15.11 -4.68 -12.16
N MET A 124 -14.27 -5.70 -12.04
CA MET A 124 -12.82 -5.58 -11.96
C MET A 124 -12.17 -5.85 -13.32
N ARG A 125 -11.27 -4.97 -13.75
CA ARG A 125 -10.47 -5.12 -14.98
C ARG A 125 -9.00 -5.08 -14.62
N PHE A 126 -8.20 -5.99 -15.14
CA PHE A 126 -6.75 -6.02 -14.93
C PHE A 126 -6.03 -5.80 -16.24
N ILE A 127 -5.11 -4.84 -16.26
CA ILE A 127 -4.43 -4.35 -17.45
C ILE A 127 -2.93 -4.63 -17.28
N ASN A 128 -2.38 -5.39 -18.23
CA ASN A 128 -0.96 -5.73 -18.23
C ASN A 128 -0.13 -4.63 -18.88
N THR A 129 0.30 -3.66 -18.07
CA THR A 129 1.07 -2.50 -18.51
C THR A 129 1.81 -1.87 -17.33
N SER A 130 2.79 -1.00 -17.59
CA SER A 130 3.35 -0.12 -16.57
C SER A 130 2.35 0.97 -16.18
N VAL A 131 2.54 1.55 -14.98
CA VAL A 131 1.75 2.70 -14.50
C VAL A 131 1.89 3.90 -15.43
N ALA A 132 3.11 4.19 -15.90
CA ALA A 132 3.33 5.27 -16.86
C ALA A 132 2.50 5.10 -18.15
N ALA A 133 2.47 3.89 -18.72
CA ALA A 133 1.71 3.63 -19.94
C ALA A 133 0.18 3.53 -19.72
N SER A 134 -0.27 3.19 -18.51
CA SER A 134 -1.72 3.05 -18.22
C SER A 134 -2.47 4.38 -18.35
N ALA A 135 -1.80 5.53 -18.20
CA ALA A 135 -2.40 6.85 -18.34
C ALA A 135 -3.04 7.07 -19.73
N HIS A 136 -2.51 6.38 -20.75
CA HIS A 136 -3.01 6.46 -22.13
C HIS A 136 -3.88 5.25 -22.53
N SER A 137 -4.24 4.39 -21.58
CA SER A 137 -5.08 3.23 -21.86
C SER A 137 -6.49 3.64 -22.27
N ALA A 138 -6.93 3.14 -23.42
CA ALA A 138 -8.30 3.28 -23.92
C ALA A 138 -9.31 2.42 -23.14
N VAL A 139 -8.82 1.46 -22.33
CA VAL A 139 -9.68 0.59 -21.49
C VAL A 139 -10.22 1.35 -20.28
N MET A 140 -9.48 2.36 -19.81
CA MET A 140 -9.88 3.17 -18.67
C MET A 140 -10.66 4.40 -19.13
N PRO A 141 -11.62 4.88 -18.33
CA PRO A 141 -12.29 6.15 -18.59
C PRO A 141 -11.29 7.32 -18.66
N PRO A 142 -11.69 8.44 -19.30
CA PRO A 142 -10.86 9.64 -19.34
C PRO A 142 -10.62 10.23 -17.94
N GLN A 143 -11.58 10.06 -17.03
CA GLN A 143 -11.47 10.44 -15.63
C GLN A 143 -11.51 9.20 -14.72
N ILE A 144 -10.67 9.17 -13.69
CA ILE A 144 -10.70 8.20 -12.59
C ILE A 144 -11.06 8.94 -11.30
N ASP A 145 -11.83 8.38 -10.38
CA ASP A 145 -12.18 9.09 -9.15
C ASP A 145 -11.12 8.90 -8.06
N LEU A 146 -10.63 7.68 -7.89
CA LEU A 146 -9.65 7.32 -6.85
C LEU A 146 -8.46 6.56 -7.44
N VAL A 147 -7.25 7.00 -7.11
CA VAL A 147 -6.01 6.27 -7.42
C VAL A 147 -5.42 5.69 -6.15
N THR A 148 -5.01 4.43 -6.18
CA THR A 148 -4.27 3.77 -5.10
C THR A 148 -2.89 3.32 -5.60
N ALA A 149 -1.85 3.52 -4.78
CA ALA A 149 -0.50 3.02 -5.05
C ALA A 149 0.22 2.79 -3.71
N LEU A 150 0.09 1.59 -3.15
CA LEU A 150 0.57 1.30 -1.78
C LEU A 150 1.90 0.56 -1.71
N HIS A 151 2.25 -0.17 -2.77
CA HIS A 151 3.52 -0.89 -2.92
C HIS A 151 4.16 -0.59 -4.27
N ALA A 152 3.86 0.58 -4.84
CA ALA A 152 4.46 1.07 -6.07
C ALA A 152 5.88 1.56 -5.75
N CYS A 153 6.83 0.63 -5.69
CA CYS A 153 8.24 0.90 -5.44
C CYS A 153 8.88 1.76 -6.54
N ASP A 154 10.02 2.36 -6.20
CA ASP A 154 10.83 3.18 -7.11
C ASP A 154 9.98 4.33 -7.71
N THR A 155 10.10 4.59 -9.01
CA THR A 155 9.37 5.67 -9.70
C THR A 155 7.88 5.37 -9.88
N ALA A 156 7.39 4.18 -9.52
CA ALA A 156 6.01 3.81 -9.79
C ALA A 156 4.99 4.63 -8.98
N THR A 157 5.37 5.16 -7.81
CA THR A 157 4.52 6.11 -7.08
C THR A 157 4.43 7.45 -7.81
N ASP A 158 5.53 7.94 -8.39
CA ASP A 158 5.54 9.17 -9.17
C ASP A 158 4.72 9.02 -10.45
N ASP A 159 4.85 7.88 -11.13
CA ASP A 159 4.01 7.53 -12.28
C ASP A 159 2.53 7.48 -11.89
N ALA A 160 2.18 6.98 -10.69
CA ALA A 160 0.80 6.96 -10.20
C ALA A 160 0.26 8.37 -9.92
N ILE A 161 1.10 9.28 -9.43
CA ILE A 161 0.75 10.70 -9.26
C ILE A 161 0.52 11.34 -10.64
N ALA A 162 1.45 11.15 -11.58
CA ALA A 162 1.34 11.67 -12.94
C ALA A 162 0.09 11.14 -13.64
N PHE A 163 -0.20 9.84 -13.52
CA PHE A 163 -1.44 9.22 -13.96
C PHE A 163 -2.65 9.92 -13.34
N GLY A 164 -2.65 10.08 -12.02
CA GLY A 164 -3.78 10.65 -11.31
C GLY A 164 -4.07 12.09 -11.74
N LEU A 165 -3.03 12.88 -11.99
CA LEU A 165 -3.18 14.23 -12.56
C LEU A 165 -3.73 14.19 -13.98
N ALA A 166 -3.18 13.33 -14.84
CA ALA A 166 -3.61 13.18 -16.23
C ALA A 166 -5.07 12.72 -16.36
N LYS A 167 -5.50 11.82 -15.46
CA LYS A 167 -6.88 11.29 -15.38
C LYS A 167 -7.78 12.13 -14.47
N GLN A 168 -7.35 13.32 -14.04
CA GLN A 168 -8.12 14.24 -13.20
C GLN A 168 -8.73 13.56 -11.97
N ALA A 169 -7.92 12.77 -11.27
CA ALA A 169 -8.30 12.03 -10.09
C ALA A 169 -8.78 12.95 -8.98
N ARG A 170 -9.90 12.59 -8.37
CA ARG A 170 -10.49 13.36 -7.26
C ARG A 170 -9.74 13.13 -5.97
N ALA A 171 -9.20 11.93 -5.78
CA ALA A 171 -8.39 11.56 -4.63
C ALA A 171 -7.30 10.57 -5.00
N MET A 172 -6.21 10.58 -4.22
CA MET A 172 -5.12 9.61 -4.33
C MET A 172 -4.75 9.09 -2.93
N VAL A 173 -4.58 7.78 -2.80
CA VAL A 173 -4.11 7.11 -1.58
C VAL A 173 -2.79 6.42 -1.90
N LEU A 174 -1.70 7.05 -1.49
CA LEU A 174 -0.35 6.68 -1.89
C LEU A 174 0.49 6.31 -0.66
N VAL A 175 1.34 5.31 -0.81
CA VAL A 175 2.44 5.04 0.13
C VAL A 175 3.73 5.09 -0.66
N PRO A 176 4.45 6.22 -0.64
CA PRO A 176 5.70 6.35 -1.37
C PRO A 176 6.76 5.44 -0.76
N CYS A 177 7.34 4.53 -1.54
CA CYS A 177 8.45 3.69 -1.12
C CYS A 177 9.65 3.78 -2.09
N CYS A 178 10.36 4.90 -2.01
CA CYS A 178 11.55 5.20 -2.82
C CYS A 178 12.87 4.60 -2.26
N GLN A 179 12.78 3.66 -1.31
CA GLN A 179 13.96 3.15 -0.61
C GLN A 179 14.92 2.41 -1.55
N ALA A 180 14.38 1.64 -2.51
CA ALA A 180 15.18 0.83 -3.43
C ALA A 180 15.86 1.68 -4.51
N GLU A 181 15.14 2.61 -5.14
CA GLU A 181 15.69 3.63 -6.04
C GLU A 181 16.78 4.46 -5.36
N LEU A 182 16.49 5.03 -4.18
CA LEU A 182 17.48 5.79 -3.43
C LEU A 182 18.70 4.92 -3.15
N ALA A 183 18.51 3.68 -2.67
CA ALA A 183 19.61 2.75 -2.44
C ALA A 183 20.39 2.39 -3.71
N ALA A 184 19.78 2.38 -4.89
CA ALA A 184 20.47 2.16 -6.17
C ALA A 184 21.34 3.37 -6.54
N CYS A 185 20.79 4.59 -6.50
CA CYS A 185 21.53 5.84 -6.74
C CYS A 185 22.73 5.98 -5.79
N LEU A 186 22.48 5.72 -4.51
CA LEU A 186 23.46 5.72 -3.43
C LEU A 186 24.57 4.65 -3.58
N ARG A 187 24.29 3.53 -4.25
CA ARG A 187 25.29 2.48 -4.53
C ARG A 187 26.24 2.84 -5.67
N GLN A 188 25.78 3.55 -6.70
CA GLN A 188 26.60 3.90 -7.86
C GLN A 188 27.86 4.69 -7.46
N ASN A 189 27.76 5.53 -6.42
CA ASN A 189 28.85 6.36 -5.91
C ASN A 189 29.52 5.80 -4.64
N LYS A 190 29.25 4.54 -4.25
CA LYS A 190 29.70 3.97 -2.96
C LYS A 190 31.22 4.05 -2.77
N ALA A 191 32.01 3.74 -3.81
CA ALA A 191 33.47 3.78 -3.74
C ALA A 191 34.02 5.21 -3.62
N LEU A 192 33.34 6.20 -4.22
CA LEU A 192 33.71 7.62 -4.20
C LEU A 192 33.30 8.31 -2.89
N ASN A 193 32.17 7.90 -2.29
CA ASN A 193 31.64 8.50 -1.06
C ASN A 193 32.38 8.05 0.21
N LEU A 194 32.95 6.84 0.24
CA LEU A 194 33.64 6.27 1.41
C LEU A 194 34.79 7.14 1.98
N LYS A 195 35.32 8.09 1.20
CA LYS A 195 36.41 9.01 1.60
C LYS A 195 36.04 10.50 1.58
N ARG A 196 34.81 10.89 1.20
CA ARG A 196 34.51 12.30 0.83
C ARG A 196 33.33 12.98 1.53
N ASN A 197 32.35 12.28 2.09
CA ASN A 197 31.20 12.94 2.74
C ASN A 197 30.52 12.09 3.83
N ALA A 198 29.75 12.77 4.71
CA ALA A 198 29.00 12.16 5.81
C ALA A 198 27.99 11.10 5.38
N LEU A 199 27.61 11.08 4.09
CA LEU A 199 26.73 10.05 3.54
C LEU A 199 27.34 8.66 3.71
N ALA A 200 28.66 8.48 3.62
CA ALA A 200 29.30 7.17 3.82
C ALA A 200 28.89 6.45 5.13
N GLU A 201 28.51 7.20 6.15
CA GLU A 201 28.09 6.65 7.43
C GLU A 201 26.76 5.87 7.37
N LEU A 202 25.81 6.20 6.48
CA LEU A 202 24.58 5.38 6.36
C LEU A 202 24.87 3.97 5.78
N TRP A 203 26.05 3.75 5.18
CA TRP A 203 26.45 2.50 4.52
C TRP A 203 27.33 1.67 5.46
N ARG A 204 28.11 2.34 6.32
CA ARG A 204 28.92 1.69 7.37
C ARG A 204 28.06 1.23 8.54
N HIS A 205 27.04 2.03 8.88
CA HIS A 205 26.17 1.77 10.00
C HIS A 205 24.71 1.78 9.54
N PRO A 206 24.02 0.63 9.50
CA PRO A 206 22.59 0.63 9.28
C PRO A 206 21.91 1.47 10.37
N LEU A 207 20.99 2.35 9.97
CA LEU A 207 20.13 3.09 10.90
C LEU A 207 19.30 2.09 11.71
N ARG A 208 19.67 1.93 12.98
CA ARG A 208 18.99 1.03 13.91
C ARG A 208 18.39 1.86 15.03
N HIS A 209 17.09 1.69 15.27
CA HIS A 209 16.49 2.20 16.49
C HIS A 209 16.91 1.31 17.66
N THR A 210 17.73 1.85 18.57
CA THR A 210 18.24 1.12 19.74
C THR A 210 17.47 1.43 21.03
N GLY A 211 16.60 2.44 21.01
CA GLY A 211 15.90 2.92 22.21
C GLY A 211 16.80 3.60 23.26
N ARG A 212 18.10 3.76 22.96
CA ARG A 212 19.08 4.42 23.84
C ARG A 212 19.63 5.69 23.19
N PRO A 213 19.68 6.82 23.91
CA PRO A 213 20.36 8.04 23.46
C PRO A 213 21.83 7.77 23.09
N SER A 214 22.26 8.29 21.94
CA SER A 214 23.65 8.21 21.49
C SER A 214 24.04 9.52 20.84
N ALA A 215 24.99 10.24 21.45
CA ALA A 215 25.52 11.50 20.95
C ALA A 215 26.17 11.32 19.58
N SER A 216 26.88 10.20 19.34
CA SER A 216 27.48 9.92 18.04
C SER A 216 26.45 9.58 16.96
N ALA A 217 25.32 8.95 17.31
CA ALA A 217 24.21 8.76 16.37
C ALA A 217 23.50 10.09 16.07
N ALA A 218 23.33 10.95 17.07
CA ALA A 218 22.71 12.26 16.91
C ALA A 218 23.57 13.20 16.05
N ALA A 219 24.89 13.26 16.29
CA ALA A 219 25.82 14.03 15.47
C ALA A 219 25.79 13.61 13.99
N ARG A 220 25.79 12.29 13.71
CA ARG A 220 25.66 11.77 12.35
C ARG A 220 24.32 12.15 11.70
N LEU A 221 23.22 12.12 12.47
CA LEU A 221 21.92 12.54 11.96
C LEU A 221 21.90 14.03 11.60
N VAL A 222 22.53 14.89 12.42
CA VAL A 222 22.67 16.33 12.14
C VAL A 222 23.43 16.55 10.83
N GLU A 223 24.59 15.89 10.66
CA GLU A 223 25.37 15.99 9.42
C GLU A 223 24.59 15.54 8.19
N LEU A 224 23.82 14.45 8.31
CA LEU A 224 22.96 13.97 7.22
C LEU A 224 21.87 14.98 6.88
N LEU A 225 21.18 15.53 7.89
CA LEU A 225 20.14 16.53 7.66
C LEU A 225 20.70 17.79 6.98
N GLN A 226 21.92 18.23 7.33
CA GLN A 226 22.60 19.33 6.64
C GLN A 226 22.93 19.01 5.18
N VAL A 227 23.46 17.81 4.91
CA VAL A 227 23.79 17.39 3.53
C VAL A 227 22.53 17.38 2.63
N PHE A 228 21.37 17.06 3.19
CA PHE A 228 20.10 17.05 2.46
C PHE A 228 19.33 18.37 2.51
N GLY A 229 19.82 19.41 3.20
CA GLY A 229 19.11 20.69 3.37
C GLY A 229 17.80 20.56 4.17
N LEU A 230 17.78 19.65 5.15
CA LEU A 230 16.64 19.28 5.99
C LEU A 230 16.82 19.71 7.46
N GLU A 231 17.63 20.74 7.72
CA GLU A 231 17.97 21.19 9.08
C GLU A 231 16.75 21.61 9.89
N ALA A 232 15.68 22.07 9.22
CA ALA A 232 14.41 22.40 9.85
C ALA A 232 13.83 21.22 10.67
N LEU A 233 14.16 19.97 10.31
CA LEU A 233 13.68 18.77 11.04
C LEU A 233 14.33 18.60 12.42
N LEU A 234 15.51 19.17 12.66
CA LEU A 234 16.20 19.11 13.97
C LEU A 234 15.34 19.67 15.10
N HIS A 235 14.50 20.65 14.79
CA HIS A 235 13.66 21.33 15.76
C HIS A 235 12.33 20.62 16.04
N THR A 236 12.01 19.53 15.31
CA THR A 236 10.68 18.89 15.36
C THR A 236 10.64 17.58 16.14
N ARG A 237 11.68 16.73 15.99
CA ARG A 237 11.70 15.37 16.59
C ARG A 237 13.08 14.86 17.02
N PHE A 238 14.15 15.59 16.72
CA PHE A 238 15.52 15.10 16.86
C PHE A 238 16.36 16.03 17.74
N ALA A 239 16.01 16.12 19.03
CA ALA A 239 16.85 16.83 19.99
C ALA A 239 18.16 16.05 20.20
N MET A 240 19.30 16.74 20.07
CA MET A 240 20.60 16.17 20.39
C MET A 240 20.68 15.87 21.89
N PRO A 241 20.95 14.62 22.30
CA PRO A 241 21.22 14.32 23.70
C PRO A 241 22.58 14.91 24.08
N MET A 242 22.62 15.67 25.19
CA MET A 242 23.84 16.29 25.72
C MET A 242 24.87 15.23 26.18
N HIS A 243 24.42 14.03 26.54
CA HIS A 243 25.25 12.92 27.03
C HIS A 243 24.69 11.57 26.55
N ASN A 244 25.57 10.57 26.40
CA ASN A 244 25.15 9.18 26.20
C ASN A 244 24.46 8.65 27.47
N ALA A 245 23.47 7.76 27.31
CA ALA A 245 22.85 7.03 28.42
C ALA A 245 23.41 5.61 28.55
#